data_AF-A0A165IBE0-F1
#
_entry.id   AF-A0A165IBE0-F1
#
_cell.length_a   1.000
_cell.length_b   1.000
_cell.length_c   1.000
_cell.angle_alpha   90.00
_cell.angle_beta   90.00
_cell.angle_gamma   90.00
#
_symmetry.space_group_name_H-M   'P 1'
#
loop_
_entity.id
_entity.type
_entity.pdbx_description
1 polymer ?
#
loop_
_entity_poly.entity_id
_entity_poly.type
_entity_poly.pdbx_seq_one_letter_code
_entity_poly.pdbx_strand_id
1 'polypeptide(L)'
;DPSHALKEHIAVNRLAPDDPLFAYRHDETDNIVPLTKNAFLSRLNEIWEAAGMQRITAHCFRIGGTTALLRAGVDPDVVKIAGRWRSDSFLRYWRAVDDIISSH
;
A
#
# COMPACT_ATOMS: atom_id res chain seq x y z
N ASP A 1 9.35 -7.34 -2.41
CA ASP A 1 8.82 -7.28 -3.78
C ASP A 1 7.30 -7.47 -3.75
N PRO A 2 6.48 -6.59 -4.34
CA PRO A 2 5.02 -6.70 -4.33
C PRO A 2 4.48 -7.97 -5.01
N SER A 3 5.13 -8.45 -6.07
CA SER A 3 4.70 -9.67 -6.76
C SER A 3 4.92 -10.91 -5.90
N HIS A 4 6.04 -10.98 -5.19
CA HIS A 4 6.29 -12.02 -4.20
C HIS A 4 5.26 -12.00 -3.06
N ALA A 5 5.02 -10.82 -2.46
CA ALA A 5 4.05 -10.68 -1.36
C ALA A 5 2.62 -11.09 -1.77
N LEU A 6 2.22 -10.78 -3.00
CA LEU A 6 0.91 -11.21 -3.51
C LEU A 6 0.81 -12.72 -3.68
N LYS A 7 1.87 -13.36 -4.20
CA LYS A 7 1.93 -14.83 -4.34
C LYS A 7 1.87 -15.52 -2.98
N GLU A 8 2.61 -15.00 -2.01
CA GLU A 8 2.61 -15.49 -0.63
C GLU A 8 1.22 -15.33 0.01
N HIS A 9 0.59 -14.17 -0.15
CA HIS A 9 -0.78 -13.92 0.33
C HIS A 9 -1.79 -14.94 -0.23
N ILE A 10 -1.75 -15.21 -1.53
CA ILE A 10 -2.61 -16.21 -2.19
C ILE A 10 -2.34 -17.61 -1.61
N ALA A 11 -1.06 -17.96 -1.42
CA ALA A 11 -0.67 -19.27 -0.92
C ALA A 11 -1.08 -19.48 0.54
N VAL A 12 -0.80 -18.52 1.42
CA VAL A 12 -1.13 -18.59 2.86
C VAL A 12 -2.64 -18.66 3.08
N ASN A 13 -3.40 -17.85 2.35
CA ASN A 13 -4.86 -17.82 2.48
C ASN A 13 -5.58 -18.90 1.66
N ARG A 14 -4.84 -19.68 0.85
CA ARG A 14 -5.37 -20.74 -0.01
C ARG A 14 -6.53 -20.22 -0.87
N LEU A 15 -6.31 -19.10 -1.57
CA LEU A 15 -7.34 -18.47 -2.40
C LEU A 15 -7.49 -19.18 -3.74
N ALA A 16 -8.73 -19.44 -4.14
CA ALA A 16 -9.09 -19.93 -5.46
C ALA A 16 -9.12 -18.77 -6.50
N PRO A 17 -9.08 -19.07 -7.81
CA PRO A 17 -9.09 -18.04 -8.85
C PRO A 17 -10.33 -17.13 -8.86
N ASP A 18 -11.45 -17.62 -8.32
CA ASP A 18 -12.73 -16.92 -8.20
C ASP A 18 -12.93 -16.23 -6.84
N ASP A 19 -12.05 -16.47 -5.87
CA ASP A 19 -12.06 -15.76 -4.59
C ASP A 19 -11.66 -14.28 -4.76
N PRO A 20 -12.14 -13.38 -3.89
CA PRO A 20 -11.67 -12.01 -3.86
C PRO A 20 -10.16 -11.94 -3.60
N LEU A 21 -9.42 -11.21 -4.43
CA LEU A 21 -7.96 -11.08 -4.34
C LEU A 21 -7.48 -10.62 -2.95
N PHE A 22 -8.21 -9.68 -2.35
CA PHE A 22 -7.98 -9.23 -0.99
C PHE A 22 -8.96 -9.92 -0.05
N ALA A 23 -8.68 -11.18 0.25
CA ALA A 23 -9.39 -11.96 1.26
C ALA A 23 -8.39 -12.73 2.11
N TYR A 24 -8.78 -13.05 3.33
CA TYR A 24 -8.00 -13.91 4.22
C TYR A 24 -8.83 -15.09 4.69
N ARG A 25 -8.14 -16.15 5.09
CA ARG A 25 -8.79 -17.32 5.66
C ARG A 25 -8.90 -17.17 7.16
N HIS A 26 -10.11 -17.32 7.69
CA HIS A 26 -10.35 -17.17 9.12
C HIS A 26 -9.84 -18.39 9.87
N ASP A 27 -8.95 -18.18 10.85
CA ASP A 27 -8.24 -19.27 11.54
C ASP A 27 -9.18 -20.30 12.20
N GLU A 28 -10.29 -19.85 12.80
CA GLU A 28 -11.21 -20.74 13.53
C GLU A 28 -12.27 -21.42 12.64
N THR A 29 -12.72 -20.75 11.58
CA THR A 29 -13.87 -21.20 10.79
C THR A 29 -13.46 -21.73 9.42
N ASP A 30 -12.19 -21.54 9.04
CA ASP A 30 -11.60 -21.83 7.73
C ASP A 30 -12.29 -21.11 6.55
N ASN A 31 -13.23 -20.20 6.82
CA ASN A 31 -13.95 -19.44 5.81
C ASN A 31 -13.07 -18.37 5.15
N ILE A 32 -13.31 -18.11 3.87
CA ILE A 32 -12.74 -16.96 3.16
C ILE A 32 -13.52 -15.69 3.51
N VAL A 33 -12.81 -14.70 4.05
CA VAL A 33 -13.37 -13.42 4.46
C VAL A 33 -12.79 -12.30 3.59
N PRO A 34 -13.63 -11.57 2.83
CA PRO A 34 -13.18 -10.40 2.08
C PRO A 34 -12.57 -9.34 3.02
N LEU A 35 -11.35 -8.94 2.73
CA LEU A 35 -10.64 -7.94 3.51
C LEU A 35 -11.13 -6.54 3.16
N THR A 36 -11.83 -5.91 4.09
CA THR A 36 -12.28 -4.53 3.91
C THR A 36 -11.14 -3.55 4.17
N LYS A 37 -11.22 -2.36 3.56
CA LYS A 37 -10.31 -1.24 3.84
C LYS A 37 -10.23 -0.93 5.35
N ASN A 38 -11.36 -0.96 6.04
CA ASN A 38 -11.40 -0.64 7.47
C ASN A 38 -10.68 -1.71 8.29
N ALA A 39 -10.95 -2.99 8.05
CA ALA A 39 -10.28 -4.09 8.75
C ALA A 39 -8.76 -4.05 8.53
N PHE A 40 -8.33 -3.83 7.29
CA PHE A 40 -6.90 -3.69 6.96
C PHE A 40 -6.23 -2.52 7.69
N LEU A 41 -6.85 -1.33 7.64
CA LEU A 41 -6.31 -0.14 8.30
C LEU A 41 -6.32 -0.27 9.82
N SER A 42 -7.36 -0.86 10.41
CA SER A 42 -7.40 -1.10 11.86
C SER A 42 -6.26 -2.01 12.28
N ARG A 43 -6.09 -3.14 11.58
CA ARG A 43 -5.04 -4.10 11.92
C ARG A 43 -3.64 -3.50 11.86
N LEU A 44 -3.36 -2.72 10.81
CA LEU A 44 -2.05 -2.08 10.70
C LEU A 44 -1.82 -1.00 11.76
N ASN A 45 -2.84 -0.20 12.07
CA ASN A 45 -2.72 0.82 13.10
C ASN A 45 -2.54 0.20 14.50
N GLU A 46 -3.14 -0.96 14.80
CA GLU A 46 -2.86 -1.71 16.04
C GLU A 46 -1.36 -2.08 16.14
N ILE A 47 -0.79 -2.61 15.06
CA ILE A 47 0.62 -3.03 15.01
C ILE A 47 1.54 -1.81 15.18
N TRP A 48 1.24 -0.72 14.49
CA TRP A 48 2.04 0.51 14.55
C TRP A 48 1.92 1.23 15.88
N GLU A 49 0.73 1.28 16.47
CA GLU A 49 0.50 1.86 17.80
C GLU A 49 1.31 1.09 18.85
N ALA A 50 1.30 -0.25 18.80
CA ALA A 50 2.14 -1.08 19.66
C ALA A 50 3.65 -0.82 19.47
N ALA A 51 4.06 -0.35 18.29
CA ALA A 51 5.43 0.07 17.98
C ALA A 51 5.71 1.56 18.29
N GLY A 52 4.76 2.29 18.89
CA GLY A 52 4.90 3.72 19.20
C GLY A 52 4.84 4.64 17.98
N MET A 53 4.33 4.15 16.85
CA MET A 53 4.21 4.92 15.61
C MET A 53 2.87 5.64 15.51
N GLN A 54 2.84 6.72 14.73
CA GLN A 54 1.61 7.48 14.49
C GLN A 54 0.61 6.70 13.65
N ARG A 55 -0.68 6.94 13.92
CA ARG A 55 -1.78 6.42 13.11
C ARG A 55 -1.67 6.89 11.66
N ILE A 56 -1.85 5.98 10.72
CA ILE A 56 -1.91 6.31 9.30
C ILE A 56 -3.28 6.04 8.69
N THR A 57 -3.53 6.71 7.57
CA THR A 57 -4.76 6.59 6.79
C THR A 57 -4.47 5.96 5.42
N ALA A 58 -5.52 5.53 4.70
CA ALA A 58 -5.37 5.12 3.30
C ALA A 58 -4.74 6.19 2.40
N HIS A 59 -4.92 7.48 2.74
CA HIS A 59 -4.30 8.56 1.97
C HIS A 59 -2.77 8.53 2.09
N CYS A 60 -2.23 8.16 3.26
CA CYS A 60 -0.81 8.00 3.48
C CYS A 60 -0.19 6.95 2.53
N PHE A 61 -0.89 5.83 2.29
CA PHE A 61 -0.43 4.81 1.31
C PHE A 61 -0.35 5.37 -0.10
N ARG A 62 -1.33 6.16 -0.53
CA ARG A 62 -1.35 6.78 -1.86
C ARG A 62 -0.19 7.77 -2.03
N ILE A 63 0.11 8.55 -0.99
CA ILE A 63 1.26 9.45 -0.95
C ILE A 63 2.56 8.63 -1.02
N GLY A 64 2.72 7.67 -0.12
CA GLY A 64 3.92 6.83 -0.05
C GLY A 64 4.20 6.07 -1.34
N GLY A 65 3.17 5.49 -1.97
CA GLY A 65 3.30 4.80 -3.25
C GLY A 65 3.71 5.74 -4.39
N THR A 66 3.18 6.97 -4.42
CA THR A 66 3.61 8.01 -5.36
C THR A 66 5.09 8.34 -5.16
N THR A 67 5.50 8.63 -3.92
CA THR A 67 6.91 8.91 -3.58
C THR A 67 7.83 7.74 -3.92
N ALA A 68 7.41 6.50 -3.67
CA ALA A 68 8.20 5.31 -3.97
C ALA A 68 8.45 5.13 -5.47
N LEU A 69 7.42 5.31 -6.31
CA LEU A 69 7.57 5.24 -7.77
C LEU A 69 8.49 6.34 -8.30
N LEU A 70 8.33 7.57 -7.79
CA LEU A 70 9.19 8.69 -8.16
C LEU A 70 10.65 8.44 -7.78
N ARG A 71 10.92 7.91 -6.59
CA ARG A 71 12.28 7.51 -6.16
C ARG A 71 12.87 6.37 -6.97
N ALA A 72 12.03 5.50 -7.52
CA ALA A 72 12.46 4.47 -8.45
C ALA A 72 12.75 5.01 -9.87
N GLY A 73 12.69 6.33 -10.08
CA GLY A 73 12.95 6.98 -11.37
C GLY A 73 11.81 6.81 -12.37
N VAL A 74 10.63 6.38 -11.94
CA VAL A 74 9.45 6.29 -12.81
C VAL A 74 9.05 7.71 -13.22
N ASP A 75 8.86 7.89 -14.53
CA ASP A 75 8.50 9.17 -15.12
C ASP A 75 7.28 9.81 -14.43
N PRO A 76 7.32 11.11 -14.08
CA PRO A 76 6.22 11.80 -13.42
C PRO A 76 4.86 11.65 -14.11
N ASP A 77 4.79 11.63 -15.44
CA ASP A 77 3.54 11.46 -16.18
C ASP A 77 3.00 10.04 -16.02
N VAL A 78 3.87 9.03 -15.98
CA VAL A 78 3.50 7.65 -15.68
C VAL A 78 2.96 7.53 -14.26
N VAL A 79 3.61 8.18 -13.27
CA VAL A 79 3.13 8.21 -11.88
C VAL A 79 1.79 8.94 -11.76
N LYS A 80 1.61 10.04 -12.50
CA LYS A 80 0.36 10.80 -12.57
C LYS A 80 -0.80 9.94 -13.07
N ILE A 81 -0.56 9.20 -14.16
CA ILE A 81 -1.54 8.26 -14.74
C ILE A 81 -1.83 7.13 -13.76
N ALA A 82 -0.80 6.47 -13.23
CA ALA A 82 -0.94 5.34 -12.29
C ALA A 82 -1.69 5.74 -11.02
N GLY A 83 -1.38 6.92 -10.47
CA GLY A 83 -2.06 7.48 -9.30
C GLY A 83 -3.40 8.14 -9.62
N ARG A 84 -3.86 8.16 -10.88
CA ARG A 84 -5.08 8.86 -11.31
C ARG A 84 -5.14 10.31 -10.80
N TRP A 85 -3.99 11.00 -10.82
CA TRP A 85 -3.88 12.38 -10.38
C TRP A 85 -4.39 13.31 -11.49
N ARG A 86 -5.46 14.07 -11.21
CA ARG A 86 -6.01 15.03 -12.16
C ARG A 86 -5.18 16.33 -12.25
N SER A 87 -4.48 16.68 -11.19
CA SER A 87 -3.63 17.88 -11.10
C SER A 87 -2.19 17.51 -10.76
N ASP A 88 -1.28 18.45 -10.97
CA ASP A 88 0.15 18.31 -10.67
C ASP A 88 0.46 18.43 -9.17
N SER A 89 -0.54 18.24 -8.31
CA SER A 89 -0.37 18.23 -6.85
C SER A 89 0.59 17.13 -6.38
N PHE A 90 0.73 16.05 -7.15
CA PHE A 90 1.69 14.99 -6.88
C PHE A 90 3.16 15.43 -7.04
N LEU A 91 3.45 16.48 -7.83
CA LEU A 91 4.81 17.02 -7.98
C LEU A 91 5.37 17.58 -6.66
N ARG A 92 4.52 17.90 -5.67
CA ARG A 92 4.99 18.27 -4.33
C ARG A 92 5.77 17.12 -3.68
N TYR A 93 5.37 15.88 -3.94
CA TYR A 93 6.08 14.70 -3.44
C TYR A 93 7.38 14.45 -4.21
N TRP A 94 7.47 14.86 -5.48
CA TRP A 94 8.73 14.87 -6.23
C TRP A 94 9.74 15.87 -5.65
N ARG A 95 9.33 17.12 -5.40
CA ARG A 95 10.24 18.15 -4.86
C ARG A 95 10.80 17.78 -3.48
N ALA A 96 10.01 17.10 -2.65
CA ALA A 96 10.49 16.58 -1.38
C ALA A 96 11.50 15.41 -1.53
N VAL A 97 11.59 14.76 -2.70
CA VAL A 97 12.64 13.77 -2.97
C VAL A 97 14.01 14.44 -3.03
N ASP A 98 14.13 15.64 -3.63
CA ASP A 98 15.41 16.37 -3.65
C ASP A 98 15.89 16.75 -2.23
N ASP A 99 14.95 17.12 -1.34
CA ASP A 99 15.25 17.38 0.08
C ASP A 99 15.65 16.11 0.85
N ILE A 100 15.13 14.94 0.47
CA ILE A 100 15.45 13.67 1.13
C ILE A 100 16.72 13.03 0.56
N ILE A 101 17.02 13.21 -0.74
CA ILE A 101 18.24 12.74 -1.38
C ILE A 101 19.45 13.58 -0.95
N SER A 102 19.28 14.88 -0.69
CA SER A 102 20.36 15.76 -0.19
C SER A 102 20.81 15.47 1.25
N SER A 103 20.26 14.44 1.91
CA SER A 103 20.67 14.01 3.26
C SER A 103 21.51 12.72 3.29
N HIS A 104 22.11 12.34 2.14
CA HIS A 104 23.10 11.26 2.02
C HIS A 104 24.41 11.75 1.41
#